data_AF-A0A928Z6H8-F1
#
_entry.id   AF-A0A928Z6H8-F1
#
_cell.length_a   1.000
_cell.length_b   1.000
_cell.length_c   1.000
_cell.angle_alpha   90.00
_cell.angle_beta   90.00
_cell.angle_gamma   90.00
#
_symmetry.space_group_name_H-M   'P 1'
#
loop_
_entity.id
_entity.type
_entity.pdbx_description
1 polymer ?
#
loop_
_entity_poly.entity_id
_entity_poly.type
_entity_poly.pdbx_seq_one_letter_code
_entity_poly.pdbx_strand_id
1 'polypeptide(L)'
;MTNRVIFFGKEHWLVERDLVFDRRVDFQSSPSISTKLMTLSKQLTHRKQQMRWWFDGNASNKISRNLWLRLILGCTTFVVSTSAYYSYRVLRNLTLEKIEQEVLFKVQIGSDAIDGWLVSRRERVETFANMPRLQSLDWSSIEPYLQLEIDRQTDFFKFALVYSDGTRNNTVGTTRAKGNVGDRPFFIAAMAGRSSINDPVISRSTGIPQINMAAPIWSIPPVDPTA
;
A
#
# COMPACT_ATOMS: atom_id res chain seq x y z
N MET A 1 -7.48 8.20 21.19
CA MET A 1 -6.90 9.28 22.02
C MET A 1 -5.67 9.80 21.28
N THR A 2 -5.74 11.04 20.80
CA THR A 2 -4.71 11.68 19.99
C THR A 2 -3.88 12.59 20.89
N ASN A 3 -2.64 12.18 21.17
CA ASN A 3 -1.70 12.96 21.96
C ASN A 3 -1.23 14.19 21.16
N ARG A 4 -1.48 15.39 21.70
CA ARG A 4 -0.79 16.64 21.32
C ARG A 4 -0.30 17.30 22.60
N VAL A 5 1.01 17.50 22.69
CA VAL A 5 1.69 18.25 23.76
C VAL A 5 2.29 19.49 23.13
N ILE A 6 1.95 20.66 23.67
CA ILE A 6 2.59 21.96 23.38
C ILE A 6 2.87 22.59 24.74
N PHE A 7 4.12 23.00 24.99
CA PHE A 7 4.54 23.73 26.18
C PHE A 7 5.26 25.04 25.82
N PHE A 8 5.32 25.89 26.85
CA PHE A 8 6.07 27.13 27.10
C PHE A 8 5.13 28.35 27.18
N GLY A 9 4.84 28.93 28.36
CA GLY A 9 5.68 29.11 29.54
C GLY A 9 6.32 30.50 29.47
N LYS A 10 5.58 31.53 29.87
CA LYS A 10 5.99 32.93 29.83
C LYS A 10 5.95 33.50 31.24
N GLU A 11 7.12 33.67 31.84
CA GLU A 11 7.33 34.24 33.16
C GLU A 11 7.07 35.76 33.17
N HIS A 12 6.44 36.23 34.25
CA HIS A 12 6.21 37.63 34.61
C HIS A 12 7.02 37.91 35.87
N TRP A 13 7.83 38.97 35.88
CA TRP A 13 8.19 39.69 37.11
C TRP A 13 8.34 41.19 36.80
N LEU A 14 7.44 41.98 37.38
CA LEU A 14 7.65 43.40 37.70
C LEU A 14 8.22 43.46 39.11
N VAL A 15 9.04 44.47 39.42
CA VAL A 15 9.00 45.28 40.66
C VAL A 15 9.99 46.45 40.56
N GLU A 16 9.43 47.64 40.76
CA GLU A 16 10.01 48.95 41.05
C GLU A 16 11.20 48.95 42.03
N ARG A 17 12.07 49.96 41.91
CA ARG A 17 12.39 50.88 43.04
C ARG A 17 13.18 52.10 42.58
N ASP A 18 12.53 53.25 42.73
CA ASP A 18 13.14 54.58 42.79
C ASP A 18 14.04 54.70 44.02
N LEU A 19 15.22 55.31 43.85
CA LEU A 19 15.93 56.02 44.92
C LEU A 19 16.59 57.27 44.35
N VAL A 20 15.89 58.39 44.54
CA VAL A 20 16.42 59.75 44.55
C VAL A 20 17.38 59.88 45.73
N PHE A 21 18.60 60.34 45.48
CA PHE A 21 19.47 60.91 46.52
C PHE A 21 20.08 62.20 45.98
N ASP A 22 19.46 63.30 46.37
CA ASP A 22 20.07 64.63 46.37
C ASP A 22 21.10 64.68 47.51
N ARG A 23 22.33 65.05 47.18
CA ARG A 23 23.32 65.45 48.18
C ARG A 23 24.23 66.51 47.58
N ARG A 24 23.83 67.78 47.74
CA ARG A 24 24.77 68.91 47.73
C ARG A 24 25.89 68.63 48.74
N VAL A 25 27.12 68.66 48.26
CA VAL A 25 28.32 68.74 49.07
C VAL A 25 29.01 70.02 48.65
N ASP A 26 29.02 71.00 49.56
CA ASP A 26 29.80 72.22 49.42
C ASP A 26 31.29 71.84 49.46
N PHE A 27 32.06 72.25 48.45
CA PHE A 27 33.50 72.03 48.40
C PHE A 27 34.23 73.37 48.46
N GLN A 28 34.89 73.55 49.59
CA GLN A 28 35.75 74.66 49.94
C GLN A 28 37.07 74.64 49.14
N SER A 29 37.64 75.81 48.92
CA SER A 29 38.71 76.11 47.97
C SER A 29 40.11 75.55 48.30
N SER A 30 40.74 74.93 47.27
CA SER A 30 42.19 74.83 46.91
C SER A 30 43.18 74.10 47.87
N PRO A 31 44.29 73.46 47.39
CA PRO A 31 45.21 73.93 46.34
C PRO A 31 45.55 72.96 45.18
N SER A 32 45.88 73.56 44.02
CA SER A 32 46.53 73.06 42.79
C SER A 32 46.32 71.59 42.37
N ILE A 33 45.27 71.37 41.57
CA ILE A 33 44.87 70.08 40.98
C ILE A 33 45.64 69.73 39.67
N SER A 34 46.34 70.69 39.06
CA SER A 34 46.86 70.56 37.69
C SER A 34 48.00 69.55 37.52
N THR A 35 48.87 69.37 38.51
CA THR A 35 50.05 68.49 38.40
C THR A 35 49.75 67.02 38.69
N LYS A 36 48.77 66.73 39.56
CA LYS A 36 48.33 65.35 39.86
C LYS A 36 47.48 64.74 38.75
N LEU A 37 46.66 65.52 38.05
CA LEU A 37 45.84 65.02 36.93
C LEU A 37 46.68 64.68 35.69
N MET A 38 47.81 65.37 35.49
CA MET A 38 48.66 65.15 34.32
C MET A 38 49.52 63.88 34.43
N THR A 39 49.90 63.47 35.64
CA THR A 39 50.60 62.20 35.89
C THR A 39 49.64 61.00 35.90
N LEU A 40 48.44 61.16 36.45
CA LEU A 40 47.39 60.13 36.42
C LEU A 40 46.90 59.82 35.00
N SER A 41 46.71 60.82 34.15
CA SER A 41 46.28 60.61 32.75
C SER A 41 47.36 59.92 31.89
N LYS A 42 48.64 60.19 32.13
CA LYS A 42 49.76 59.47 31.48
C LYS A 42 49.87 58.01 31.93
N GLN A 43 49.66 57.70 33.21
CA GLN A 43 49.63 56.30 33.69
C GLN A 43 48.42 55.52 33.16
N LEU A 44 47.25 56.16 33.08
CA LEU A 44 46.03 55.54 32.57
C LEU A 44 46.13 55.22 31.08
N THR A 45 46.79 56.08 30.29
CA THR A 45 46.99 55.84 28.85
C THR A 45 47.98 54.70 28.59
N HIS A 46 49.08 54.63 29.34
CA HIS A 46 50.02 53.51 29.25
C HIS A 46 49.38 52.17 29.66
N ARG A 47 48.61 52.16 30.76
CA ARG A 47 47.85 50.96 31.18
C ARG A 47 46.78 50.56 30.17
N LYS A 48 46.13 51.51 29.52
CA LYS A 48 45.15 51.23 28.45
C LYS A 48 45.81 50.59 27.23
N GLN A 49 46.99 51.04 26.83
CA GLN A 49 47.72 50.43 25.71
C GLN A 49 48.19 49.00 26.03
N GLN A 50 48.67 48.75 27.25
CA GLN A 50 49.12 47.43 27.69
C GLN A 50 47.96 46.42 27.79
N MET A 51 46.78 46.87 28.26
CA MET A 51 45.56 46.07 28.27
C MET A 51 45.08 45.74 26.85
N ARG A 52 45.16 46.69 25.91
CA ARG A 52 44.74 46.47 24.52
C ARG A 52 45.59 45.41 23.80
N TRP A 53 46.90 45.39 24.05
CA TRP A 53 47.80 44.36 23.53
C TRP A 53 47.53 42.96 24.12
N TRP A 54 47.17 42.87 25.41
CA TRP A 54 46.81 41.61 26.07
C TRP A 54 45.50 41.01 25.54
N PHE A 55 44.54 41.84 25.13
CA PHE A 55 43.27 41.38 24.54
C PHE A 55 43.38 41.00 23.05
N ASP A 56 44.24 41.66 22.26
CA ASP A 56 44.38 41.39 20.82
C ASP A 56 45.20 40.13 20.50
N GLY A 57 46.22 39.80 21.31
CA GLY A 57 47.15 38.69 21.02
C GLY A 57 46.54 37.27 21.06
N ASN A 58 45.33 37.12 21.60
CA ASN A 58 44.66 35.81 21.77
C ASN A 58 43.31 35.68 21.03
N ALA A 59 42.96 36.69 20.21
CA ALA A 59 41.69 36.73 19.49
C ALA A 59 41.70 35.93 18.16
N SER A 60 42.83 35.90 17.44
CA SER A 60 42.93 35.20 16.15
C SER A 60 42.78 33.67 16.29
N ASN A 61 43.38 33.08 17.32
CA ASN A 61 43.27 31.65 17.64
C ASN A 61 41.87 31.23 18.10
N LYS A 62 41.09 32.14 18.71
CA LYS A 62 39.68 31.87 19.07
C LYS A 62 38.75 31.90 17.86
N ILE A 63 38.97 32.83 16.92
CA ILE A 63 38.18 32.94 15.69
C ILE A 63 38.43 31.74 14.76
N SER A 64 39.69 31.35 14.57
CA SER A 64 40.05 30.19 13.74
C SER A 64 39.53 28.87 14.34
N ARG A 65 39.64 28.67 15.66
CA ARG A 65 39.14 27.46 16.34
C ARG A 65 37.62 27.33 16.25
N ASN A 66 36.87 28.42 16.39
CA ASN A 66 35.42 28.40 16.24
C ASN A 66 35.00 28.15 14.77
N LEU A 67 35.80 28.61 13.81
CA LEU A 67 35.58 28.33 12.39
C LEU A 67 35.82 26.84 12.07
N TRP A 68 36.93 26.27 12.55
CA TRP A 68 37.24 24.85 12.39
C TRP A 68 36.17 23.93 13.00
N LEU A 69 35.67 24.24 14.20
CA LEU A 69 34.60 23.48 14.83
C LEU A 69 33.30 23.52 14.01
N ARG A 70 32.96 24.66 13.40
CA ARG A 70 31.78 24.79 12.50
C ARG A 70 31.96 24.00 11.21
N LEU A 71 33.16 23.96 10.65
CA LEU A 71 33.46 23.17 9.44
C LEU A 71 33.35 21.67 9.71
N ILE A 72 33.85 21.19 10.84
CA ILE A 72 33.73 19.78 11.23
C ILE A 72 32.26 19.38 11.40
N LEU A 73 31.46 20.20 12.09
CA LEU A 73 30.01 20.02 12.25
C LEU A 73 29.25 20.04 10.92
N GLY A 74 29.61 20.93 10.00
CA GLY A 74 29.02 20.97 8.66
C GLY A 74 29.36 19.72 7.86
N CYS A 75 30.61 19.28 7.91
CA CYS A 75 31.09 18.11 7.18
C CYS A 75 30.42 16.82 7.66
N THR A 76 30.32 16.60 8.98
CA THR A 76 29.63 15.42 9.52
C THR A 76 28.16 15.40 9.11
N THR A 77 27.48 16.55 9.16
CA THR A 77 26.08 16.68 8.72
C THR A 77 25.93 16.39 7.22
N PHE A 78 26.87 16.85 6.41
CA PHE A 78 26.89 16.60 4.97
C PHE A 78 27.05 15.11 4.67
N VAL A 79 28.03 14.46 5.30
CA VAL A 79 28.29 13.01 5.14
C VAL A 79 27.05 12.18 5.49
N VAL A 80 26.42 12.46 6.64
CA VAL A 80 25.19 11.78 7.06
C VAL A 80 24.06 12.01 6.06
N SER A 81 23.90 13.23 5.55
CA SER A 81 22.86 13.56 4.56
C SER A 81 23.07 12.82 3.24
N THR A 82 24.29 12.80 2.72
CA THR A 82 24.61 12.03 1.49
C THR A 82 24.42 10.53 1.69
N SER A 83 24.86 9.97 2.82
CA SER A 83 24.68 8.55 3.13
C SER A 83 23.20 8.17 3.23
N ALA A 84 22.40 9.01 3.90
CA ALA A 84 20.96 8.84 3.99
C ALA A 84 20.29 8.91 2.61
N TYR A 85 20.75 9.82 1.73
CA TYR A 85 20.24 9.93 0.37
C TYR A 85 20.51 8.66 -0.46
N TYR A 86 21.74 8.15 -0.46
CA TYR A 86 22.08 6.90 -1.17
C TYR A 86 21.31 5.70 -0.59
N SER A 87 21.23 5.61 0.74
CA SER A 87 20.48 4.55 1.42
C SER A 87 18.99 4.59 1.06
N TYR A 88 18.39 5.78 1.05
CA TYR A 88 17.00 5.96 0.63
C TYR A 88 16.79 5.55 -0.82
N ARG A 89 17.73 5.90 -1.72
CA ARG A 89 17.62 5.55 -3.14
C ARG A 89 17.63 4.05 -3.38
N VAL A 90 18.52 3.32 -2.71
CA VAL A 90 18.61 1.86 -2.79
C VAL A 90 17.39 1.22 -2.15
N LEU A 91 17.04 1.65 -0.93
CA LEU A 91 15.90 1.12 -0.19
C LEU A 91 14.59 1.29 -0.98
N ARG A 92 14.37 2.46 -1.58
CA ARG A 92 13.20 2.74 -2.41
C ARG A 92 13.08 1.76 -3.58
N ASN A 93 14.17 1.51 -4.30
CA ASN A 93 14.14 0.61 -5.45
C ASN A 93 13.86 -0.83 -5.03
N LEU A 94 14.57 -1.33 -4.00
CA LEU A 94 14.37 -2.69 -3.49
C LEU A 94 12.96 -2.90 -2.90
N THR A 95 12.41 -1.88 -2.24
CA THR A 95 11.07 -1.97 -1.64
C THR A 95 10.00 -1.97 -2.72
N LEU A 96 10.14 -1.13 -3.75
CA LEU A 96 9.21 -1.08 -4.87
C LEU A 96 9.21 -2.40 -5.67
N GLU A 97 10.39 -2.94 -5.98
CA GLU A 97 10.50 -4.21 -6.70
C GLU A 97 9.88 -5.36 -5.90
N LYS A 98 10.13 -5.43 -4.58
CA LYS A 98 9.51 -6.44 -3.72
C LYS A 98 8.00 -6.33 -3.66
N ILE A 99 7.46 -5.11 -3.54
CA ILE A 99 6.01 -4.88 -3.52
C ILE A 99 5.40 -5.30 -4.85
N GLU A 100 6.02 -4.93 -5.97
CA GLU A 100 5.54 -5.30 -7.31
C GLU A 100 5.52 -6.83 -7.49
N GLN A 101 6.62 -7.51 -7.15
CA GLN A 101 6.69 -8.97 -7.21
C GLN A 101 5.67 -9.64 -6.29
N GLU A 102 5.48 -9.14 -5.07
CA GLU A 102 4.50 -9.69 -4.14
C GLU A 102 3.06 -9.51 -4.63
N VAL A 103 2.74 -8.35 -5.20
CA VAL A 103 1.42 -8.10 -5.80
C VAL A 103 1.19 -9.01 -7.00
N LEU A 104 2.16 -9.11 -7.92
CA LEU A 104 2.08 -10.01 -9.07
C LEU A 104 1.93 -11.48 -8.64
N PHE A 105 2.71 -11.90 -7.64
CA PHE A 105 2.65 -13.26 -7.10
C PHE A 105 1.28 -13.55 -6.45
N LYS A 106 0.74 -12.61 -5.67
CA LYS A 106 -0.60 -12.75 -5.07
C LYS A 106 -1.69 -12.82 -6.13
N VAL A 107 -1.59 -12.02 -7.19
CA VAL A 107 -2.52 -12.09 -8.33
C VAL A 107 -2.41 -13.44 -9.03
N GLN A 108 -1.19 -13.94 -9.24
CA GLN A 108 -0.97 -15.25 -9.86
C GLN A 108 -1.59 -16.38 -9.03
N ILE A 109 -1.33 -16.43 -7.72
CA ILE A 109 -1.95 -17.41 -6.82
C ILE A 109 -3.48 -17.33 -6.89
N GLY A 110 -4.02 -16.12 -6.88
CA GLY A 110 -5.46 -15.91 -7.01
C GLY A 110 -6.02 -16.45 -8.33
N SER A 111 -5.34 -16.19 -9.44
CA SER A 111 -5.69 -16.71 -10.77
C SER A 111 -5.64 -18.23 -10.79
N ASP A 112 -4.53 -18.83 -10.34
CA ASP A 112 -4.33 -20.28 -10.32
C ASP A 112 -5.39 -20.99 -9.47
N ALA A 113 -5.80 -20.37 -8.34
CA ALA A 113 -6.85 -20.89 -7.50
C ALA A 113 -8.23 -20.87 -8.19
N ILE A 114 -8.55 -19.79 -8.92
CA ILE A 114 -9.79 -19.68 -9.70
C ILE A 114 -9.78 -20.68 -10.86
N ASP A 115 -8.68 -20.79 -11.58
CA ASP A 115 -8.52 -21.72 -12.70
C ASP A 115 -8.66 -23.17 -12.23
N GLY A 116 -7.99 -23.54 -11.13
CA GLY A 116 -8.13 -24.86 -10.52
C GLY A 116 -9.57 -25.14 -10.05
N TRP A 117 -10.23 -24.14 -9.46
CA TRP A 117 -11.63 -24.24 -9.05
C TRP A 117 -12.56 -24.49 -10.26
N LEU A 118 -12.39 -23.73 -11.34
CA LEU A 118 -13.15 -23.86 -12.59
C LEU A 118 -12.93 -25.22 -13.27
N VAL A 119 -11.67 -25.65 -13.40
CA VAL A 119 -11.31 -26.95 -13.99
C VAL A 119 -11.95 -28.09 -13.21
N SER A 120 -11.89 -28.05 -11.87
CA SER A 120 -12.52 -29.07 -11.02
C SER A 120 -14.05 -29.15 -11.21
N ARG A 121 -14.73 -28.01 -11.43
CA ARG A 121 -16.18 -28.01 -11.70
C ARG A 121 -16.48 -28.53 -13.11
N ARG A 122 -15.64 -28.22 -14.11
CA ARG A 122 -15.75 -28.79 -15.46
C ARG A 122 -15.61 -30.31 -15.45
N GLU A 123 -14.59 -30.85 -14.77
CA GLU A 123 -14.37 -32.31 -14.63
C GLU A 123 -15.55 -33.01 -13.97
N ARG A 124 -16.19 -32.33 -13.00
CA ARG A 124 -17.40 -32.83 -12.36
C ARG A 124 -18.58 -32.89 -13.33
N VAL A 125 -18.75 -31.87 -14.17
CA VAL A 125 -19.77 -31.86 -15.23
C VAL A 125 -19.48 -32.98 -16.25
N GLU A 126 -18.23 -33.25 -16.60
CA GLU A 126 -17.85 -34.39 -17.44
C GLU A 126 -18.19 -35.73 -16.78
N THR A 127 -17.94 -35.84 -15.48
CA THR A 127 -18.29 -37.04 -14.70
C THR A 127 -19.80 -37.29 -14.77
N PHE A 128 -20.62 -36.25 -14.59
CA PHE A 128 -22.07 -36.35 -14.74
C PHE A 128 -22.47 -36.76 -16.16
N ALA A 129 -21.88 -36.14 -17.19
CA ALA A 129 -22.18 -36.44 -18.59
C ALA A 129 -21.89 -37.91 -18.97
N ASN A 130 -20.93 -38.55 -18.30
CA ASN A 130 -20.59 -39.96 -18.50
C ASN A 130 -21.40 -40.94 -17.63
N MET A 131 -22.33 -40.47 -16.79
CA MET A 131 -23.16 -41.37 -16.00
C MET A 131 -24.23 -42.04 -16.85
N PRO A 132 -24.49 -43.37 -16.67
CA PRO A 132 -25.51 -44.09 -17.44
C PRO A 132 -26.90 -43.46 -17.37
N ARG A 133 -27.24 -42.83 -16.23
CA ARG A 133 -28.52 -42.13 -16.06
C ARG A 133 -28.64 -40.93 -17.00
N LEU A 134 -27.58 -40.14 -17.21
CA LEU A 134 -27.61 -38.97 -18.10
C LEU A 134 -27.50 -39.37 -19.57
N GLN A 135 -26.85 -40.50 -19.87
CA GLN A 135 -26.80 -41.06 -21.23
C GLN A 135 -28.15 -41.52 -21.76
N SER A 136 -29.13 -41.77 -20.88
CA SER A 136 -30.51 -42.08 -21.29
C SER A 136 -31.17 -40.92 -22.05
N LEU A 137 -30.69 -39.69 -21.85
CA LEU A 137 -31.28 -38.45 -22.38
C LEU A 137 -32.77 -38.26 -22.04
N ASP A 138 -33.30 -39.06 -21.10
CA ASP A 138 -34.67 -38.94 -20.62
C ASP A 138 -34.75 -37.94 -19.47
N TRP A 139 -35.23 -36.74 -19.77
CA TRP A 139 -35.35 -35.67 -18.78
C TRP A 139 -36.20 -36.07 -17.58
N SER A 140 -37.28 -36.85 -17.76
CA SER A 140 -38.15 -37.24 -16.65
C SER A 140 -37.44 -38.13 -15.63
N SER A 141 -36.45 -38.90 -16.06
CA SER A 141 -35.58 -39.70 -15.19
C SER A 141 -34.41 -38.89 -14.61
N ILE A 142 -33.86 -37.97 -15.41
CA ILE A 142 -32.66 -37.20 -15.08
C ILE A 142 -32.96 -36.04 -14.10
N GLU A 143 -34.07 -35.34 -14.27
CA GLU A 143 -34.44 -34.17 -13.47
C GLU A 143 -34.40 -34.41 -11.95
N PRO A 144 -35.08 -35.43 -11.38
CA PRO A 144 -35.06 -35.65 -9.93
C PRO A 144 -33.66 -35.94 -9.39
N TYR A 145 -32.79 -36.55 -10.20
CA TYR A 145 -31.40 -36.78 -9.83
C TYR A 145 -30.60 -35.48 -9.80
N LEU A 146 -30.73 -34.64 -10.83
CA LEU A 146 -30.01 -33.36 -10.90
C LEU A 146 -30.49 -32.36 -9.85
N GLN A 147 -31.77 -32.37 -9.48
CA GLN A 147 -32.28 -31.58 -8.36
C GLN A 147 -31.60 -31.95 -7.04
N LEU A 148 -31.51 -33.26 -6.74
CA LEU A 148 -30.79 -33.74 -5.57
C LEU A 148 -29.31 -33.32 -5.60
N GLU A 149 -28.69 -33.32 -6.78
CA GLU A 149 -27.29 -32.94 -6.91
C GLU A 149 -27.06 -31.43 -6.68
N ILE A 150 -28.02 -30.58 -7.03
CA ILE A 150 -27.98 -29.15 -6.69
C ILE A 150 -28.10 -28.95 -5.17
N ASP A 151 -29.00 -29.69 -4.52
CA ASP A 151 -29.15 -29.62 -3.06
C ASP A 151 -27.89 -30.10 -2.33
N ARG A 152 -27.19 -31.09 -2.91
CA ARG A 152 -25.93 -31.62 -2.35
C ARG A 152 -24.72 -30.75 -2.69
N GLN A 153 -24.74 -30.06 -3.82
CA GLN A 153 -23.63 -29.26 -4.31
C GLN A 153 -24.03 -27.79 -4.47
N THR A 154 -23.67 -27.00 -3.47
CA THR A 154 -23.95 -25.56 -3.42
C THR A 154 -23.16 -24.73 -4.46
N ASP A 155 -22.21 -25.34 -5.15
CA ASP A 155 -21.39 -24.68 -6.19
C ASP A 155 -22.14 -24.49 -7.52
N PHE A 156 -23.20 -25.26 -7.76
CA PHE A 156 -23.95 -25.20 -9.01
C PHE A 156 -25.31 -24.53 -8.79
N PHE A 157 -25.55 -23.45 -9.53
CA PHE A 157 -26.84 -22.77 -9.50
C PHE A 157 -27.95 -23.59 -10.16
N LYS A 158 -27.63 -24.32 -11.24
CA LYS A 158 -28.57 -25.18 -11.97
C LYS A 158 -27.84 -26.17 -12.86
N PHE A 159 -28.52 -27.23 -13.24
CA PHE A 159 -28.12 -28.10 -14.35
C PHE A 159 -29.08 -27.98 -15.52
N ALA A 160 -28.57 -28.23 -16.71
CA ALA A 160 -29.35 -28.25 -17.94
C ALA A 160 -28.92 -29.41 -18.83
N LEU A 161 -29.91 -30.11 -19.38
CA LEU A 161 -29.73 -31.05 -20.48
C LEU A 161 -30.04 -30.30 -21.78
N VAL A 162 -29.10 -30.30 -22.72
CA VAL A 162 -29.25 -29.66 -24.03
C VAL A 162 -29.20 -30.74 -25.11
N TYR A 163 -30.22 -30.79 -25.95
CA TYR A 163 -30.33 -31.74 -27.06
C TYR A 163 -29.59 -31.22 -28.29
N SER A 164 -29.35 -32.10 -29.26
CA SER A 164 -28.59 -31.79 -30.49
C SER A 164 -29.24 -30.72 -31.37
N ASP A 165 -30.55 -30.48 -31.23
CA ASP A 165 -31.28 -29.38 -31.89
C ASP A 165 -31.11 -28.02 -31.17
N GLY A 166 -30.35 -27.98 -30.08
CA GLY A 166 -30.12 -26.81 -29.24
C GLY A 166 -31.25 -26.51 -28.26
N THR A 167 -32.31 -27.31 -28.21
CA THR A 167 -33.34 -27.22 -27.17
C THR A 167 -32.80 -27.71 -25.84
N ARG A 168 -33.39 -27.24 -24.73
CA ARG A 168 -32.87 -27.54 -23.40
C ARG A 168 -33.96 -27.68 -22.36
N ASN A 169 -33.71 -28.58 -21.42
CA ASN A 169 -34.41 -28.67 -20.15
C ASN A 169 -33.44 -28.29 -19.03
N ASN A 170 -33.95 -27.70 -17.95
CA ASN A 170 -33.11 -27.30 -16.82
C ASN A 170 -33.89 -27.39 -15.51
N THR A 171 -33.15 -27.41 -14.40
CA THR A 171 -33.68 -27.63 -13.05
C THR A 171 -34.27 -26.38 -12.38
N VAL A 172 -34.12 -25.18 -12.96
CA VAL A 172 -34.56 -23.92 -12.33
C VAL A 172 -35.47 -23.13 -13.27
N GLY A 173 -36.78 -23.23 -13.01
CA GLY A 173 -37.83 -22.43 -13.63
C GLY A 173 -38.98 -23.25 -14.22
N THR A 174 -40.21 -23.00 -13.76
CA THR A 174 -41.45 -23.70 -14.15
C THR A 174 -42.11 -23.14 -15.41
N THR A 175 -41.45 -22.28 -16.21
CA THR A 175 -42.11 -21.65 -17.37
C THR A 175 -41.12 -21.42 -18.50
N ARG A 176 -41.31 -22.16 -19.62
CA ARG A 176 -40.58 -22.10 -20.91
C ARG A 176 -39.22 -22.80 -20.98
N ALA A 177 -39.30 -24.12 -20.93
CA ALA A 177 -38.37 -25.13 -21.45
C ALA A 177 -38.05 -25.04 -22.98
N LYS A 178 -37.97 -23.85 -23.60
CA LYS A 178 -37.76 -23.71 -25.07
C LYS A 178 -36.89 -22.52 -25.48
N GLY A 179 -35.89 -22.16 -24.67
CA GLY A 179 -34.84 -21.26 -25.15
C GLY A 179 -33.77 -22.07 -25.85
N ASN A 180 -33.65 -21.94 -27.17
CA ASN A 180 -32.57 -22.58 -27.92
C ASN A 180 -31.22 -21.96 -27.48
N VAL A 181 -30.19 -22.79 -27.30
CA VAL A 181 -28.82 -22.38 -26.95
C VAL A 181 -27.79 -22.88 -27.96
N GLY A 182 -28.25 -23.30 -29.14
CA GLY A 182 -27.45 -23.79 -30.25
C GLY A 182 -26.42 -22.78 -30.75
N ASP A 183 -26.71 -21.49 -30.59
CA ASP A 183 -25.82 -20.38 -30.90
C ASP A 183 -24.73 -20.13 -29.84
N ARG A 184 -24.82 -20.80 -28.68
CA ARG A 184 -23.93 -20.51 -27.55
C ARG A 184 -22.59 -21.24 -27.68
N PRO A 185 -21.47 -20.59 -27.31
CA PRO A 185 -20.13 -21.18 -27.39
C PRO A 185 -20.00 -22.54 -26.67
N PHE A 186 -20.60 -22.66 -25.48
CA PHE A 186 -20.58 -23.92 -24.71
C PHE A 186 -21.27 -25.08 -25.44
N PHE A 187 -22.34 -24.80 -26.20
CA PHE A 187 -23.05 -25.81 -26.97
C PHE A 187 -22.23 -26.21 -28.19
N ILE A 188 -21.72 -25.23 -28.94
CA ILE A 188 -20.90 -25.48 -30.13
C ILE A 188 -19.66 -26.32 -29.76
N ALA A 189 -19.03 -26.03 -28.63
CA ALA A 189 -17.89 -26.80 -28.13
C ALA A 189 -18.28 -28.25 -27.77
N ALA A 190 -19.39 -28.43 -27.05
CA ALA A 190 -19.88 -29.76 -26.67
C ALA A 190 -20.29 -30.60 -27.89
N MET A 191 -20.95 -29.99 -28.88
CA MET A 191 -21.28 -30.66 -30.15
C MET A 191 -20.03 -31.03 -30.96
N ALA A 192 -18.92 -30.33 -30.77
CA ALA A 192 -17.61 -30.69 -31.31
C ALA A 192 -16.86 -31.73 -30.45
N GLY A 193 -17.51 -32.32 -29.44
CA GLY A 193 -16.93 -33.35 -28.59
C GLY A 193 -15.97 -32.83 -27.52
N ARG A 194 -15.95 -31.52 -27.25
CA ARG A 194 -15.03 -30.90 -26.28
C ARG A 194 -15.81 -30.36 -25.09
N SER A 195 -15.36 -30.67 -23.89
CA SER A 195 -15.82 -29.93 -22.71
C SER A 195 -15.24 -28.52 -22.71
N SER A 196 -16.00 -27.57 -22.17
CA SER A 196 -15.61 -26.16 -22.21
C SER A 196 -16.05 -25.39 -20.98
N ILE A 197 -15.28 -24.35 -20.66
CA ILE A 197 -15.60 -23.30 -19.70
C ILE A 197 -15.64 -22.01 -20.50
N ASN A 198 -16.74 -21.28 -20.42
CA ASN A 198 -16.96 -20.10 -21.25
C ASN A 198 -17.17 -18.87 -20.38
N ASP A 199 -16.82 -17.71 -20.93
CA ASP A 199 -16.98 -16.42 -20.25
C ASP A 199 -18.40 -16.21 -19.70
N PRO A 200 -18.53 -15.41 -18.62
CA PRO A 200 -19.83 -15.11 -18.05
C PRO A 200 -20.79 -14.53 -19.09
N VAL A 201 -21.97 -15.14 -19.21
CA VAL A 201 -23.05 -14.64 -20.07
C VAL A 201 -24.35 -14.52 -19.30
N ILE A 202 -25.19 -13.56 -19.70
CA ILE A 202 -26.53 -13.44 -19.12
C ILE A 202 -27.38 -14.66 -19.51
N SER A 203 -27.87 -15.35 -18.49
CA SER A 203 -28.75 -16.51 -18.61
C SER A 203 -30.08 -16.13 -19.25
N ARG A 204 -30.45 -16.81 -20.35
CA ARG A 204 -31.79 -16.65 -20.96
C ARG A 204 -32.94 -17.16 -20.09
N SER A 205 -32.67 -18.05 -19.13
CA SER A 205 -33.74 -18.60 -18.28
C SER A 205 -33.95 -17.80 -17.00
N THR A 206 -32.92 -17.13 -16.50
CA THR A 206 -32.94 -16.47 -15.18
C THR A 206 -32.60 -14.98 -15.22
N GLY A 207 -32.03 -14.46 -16.30
CA GLY A 207 -31.60 -13.06 -16.41
C GLY A 207 -30.34 -12.71 -15.62
N ILE A 208 -29.72 -13.68 -14.94
CA ILE A 208 -28.54 -13.49 -14.08
C ILE A 208 -27.25 -13.85 -14.86
N PRO A 209 -26.12 -13.14 -14.66
CA PRO A 209 -24.82 -13.55 -15.19
C PRO A 209 -24.41 -14.93 -14.69
N GLN A 210 -23.95 -15.80 -15.59
CA GLN A 210 -23.50 -17.15 -15.24
C GLN A 210 -22.33 -17.60 -16.13
N ILE A 211 -21.40 -18.35 -15.54
CA ILE A 211 -20.37 -19.10 -16.24
C ILE A 211 -20.98 -20.46 -16.62
N ASN A 212 -20.88 -20.84 -17.89
CA ASN A 212 -21.43 -22.12 -18.35
C ASN A 212 -20.29 -23.10 -18.59
N MET A 213 -20.39 -24.25 -17.94
CA MET A 213 -19.53 -25.40 -18.16
C MET A 213 -20.36 -26.48 -18.85
N ALA A 214 -19.88 -26.97 -19.98
CA ALA A 214 -20.57 -27.98 -20.77
C ALA A 214 -19.64 -29.13 -21.08
N ALA A 215 -20.18 -30.34 -21.08
CA ALA A 215 -19.51 -31.56 -21.51
C ALA A 215 -20.43 -32.32 -22.49
N PRO A 216 -19.87 -32.94 -23.55
CA PRO A 216 -20.63 -33.82 -24.42
C PRO A 216 -21.12 -35.05 -23.66
N ILE A 217 -22.35 -35.48 -23.94
CA ILE A 217 -22.89 -36.76 -23.49
C ILE A 217 -22.72 -37.74 -24.65
N TRP A 218 -21.94 -38.80 -24.44
CA TRP A 218 -21.71 -39.83 -25.44
C TRP A 218 -22.62 -41.02 -25.18
N SER A 219 -23.25 -41.56 -26.23
CA SER A 219 -23.99 -42.82 -26.16
C SER A 219 -23.07 -44.04 -25.96
N ILE A 220 -21.80 -43.90 -26.33
CA ILE A 220 -20.70 -44.86 -26.13
C ILE A 220 -19.48 -44.02 -25.73
N PRO A 221 -18.77 -44.31 -24.62
CA PRO A 221 -17.60 -43.53 -24.22
C PRO A 221 -16.59 -43.43 -25.37
N PRO A 222 -15.94 -42.27 -25.59
CA PRO A 222 -14.91 -42.15 -26.62
C PRO A 222 -13.81 -43.19 -26.34
N VAL A 223 -13.50 -44.01 -27.34
CA VAL A 223 -12.30 -44.85 -27.31
C VAL A 223 -11.13 -43.89 -27.40
N ASP A 224 -10.31 -43.84 -26.35
CA ASP A 224 -9.06 -43.07 -26.37
C ASP A 224 -8.17 -43.62 -27.50
N PRO A 225 -7.84 -42.84 -28.54
CA PRO A 225 -6.98 -43.31 -29.61
C PRO A 225 -5.52 -43.53 -29.17
N THR A 226 -5.20 -43.23 -27.90
CA THR A 226 -3.87 -43.43 -27.30
C THR A 226 -3.79 -44.52 -26.22
N ALA A 227 -4.86 -45.30 -26.01
CA ALA A 227 -4.85 -46.46 -25.11
C ALA A 227 -4.35 -47.75 -25.78
#